data_AF-A0A420HC82-F1
#
_entry.id   AF-A0A420HC82-F1
#
_cell.length_a   1.000
_cell.length_b   1.000
_cell.length_c   1.000
_cell.angle_alpha   90.00
_cell.angle_beta   90.00
_cell.angle_gamma   90.00
#
_symmetry.space_group_name_H-M   'P 1'
#
loop_
_entity.id
_entity.type
_entity.pdbx_description
1 polymer ?
#
loop_
_entity_poly.entity_id
_entity_poly.type
_entity_poly.pdbx_seq_one_letter_code
_entity_poly.pdbx_strand_id
1 'polypeptide(L)' 'MEYKNGKYWQLRLKIHCHRKNWPEPEYVVQKHGEERFTAITTIEGKNFRSSERASEQEAREDAAMQGFSHFTEQTPPTT' A
#
# COMPACT_ATOMS: atom_id res chain seq x y z
N MET A 1 -19.34 7.17 12.23
CA MET A 1 -18.24 6.19 12.11
C MET A 1 -17.01 6.97 11.68
N GLU A 2 -16.21 7.43 12.64
CA GLU A 2 -14.95 8.11 12.37
C GLU A 2 -13.93 7.08 11.89
N TYR A 3 -13.79 6.97 10.58
CA TYR A 3 -12.76 6.14 9.97
C TYR A 3 -11.44 6.93 10.04
N LYS A 4 -10.61 6.60 11.03
CA LYS A 4 -9.26 7.14 11.22
C LYS A 4 -8.46 7.03 9.91
N ASN A 5 -7.88 8.15 9.48
CA ASN A 5 -7.15 8.38 8.23
C ASN A 5 -5.99 7.42 7.88
N GLY A 6 -5.63 6.47 8.75
CA GLY A 6 -4.52 5.52 8.55
C GLY A 6 -4.89 4.13 7.97
N LYS A 7 -6.11 3.96 7.42
CA LYS A 7 -6.59 2.65 6.91
C LYS A 7 -7.10 2.67 5.47
N TYR A 8 -7.09 3.83 4.82
CA TYR A 8 -7.79 3.99 3.55
C TYR A 8 -7.02 3.39 2.38
N TRP A 9 -5.70 3.54 2.34
CA TRP A 9 -4.93 3.09 1.17
C TRP A 9 -4.90 1.57 1.03
N GLN A 10 -4.73 0.84 2.13
CA GLN A 10 -4.78 -0.63 2.13
C GLN A 10 -6.14 -1.15 1.66
N LEU A 11 -7.23 -0.54 2.14
CA LEU A 11 -8.59 -0.93 1.75
C LEU A 11 -8.88 -0.56 0.29
N ARG A 12 -8.48 0.64 -0.15
CA ARG A 12 -8.61 1.10 -1.53
C ARG A 12 -7.85 0.19 -2.49
N LEU A 13 -6.65 -0.23 -2.11
CA LEU A 13 -5.85 -1.18 -2.86
C LEU A 13 -6.52 -2.56 -2.93
N LYS A 14 -7.03 -3.07 -1.80
CA LYS A 14 -7.75 -4.35 -1.76
C LYS A 14 -9.00 -4.33 -2.65
N ILE A 15 -9.80 -3.26 -2.57
CA ILE A 15 -10.97 -3.05 -3.44
C ILE A 15 -10.52 -2.97 -4.91
N HIS A 16 -9.44 -2.27 -5.21
CA HIS A 16 -8.91 -2.17 -6.57
C HIS A 16 -8.48 -3.53 -7.12
N CYS A 17 -7.73 -4.31 -6.34
CA CYS A 17 -7.30 -5.66 -6.72
C CYS A 17 -8.52 -6.55 -6.97
N HIS A 18 -9.50 -6.52 -6.08
CA HIS A 18 -10.74 -7.29 -6.25
C HIS A 18 -11.50 -6.89 -7.52
N ARG A 19 -11.59 -5.59 -7.84
CA ARG A 19 -12.22 -5.10 -9.08
C ARG A 19 -11.47 -5.49 -10.34
N LYS A 20 -10.15 -5.59 -10.27
CA LYS A 20 -9.25 -6.00 -11.38
C LYS A 20 -9.07 -7.52 -11.50
N ASN A 21 -9.69 -8.30 -10.61
CA ASN A 21 -9.48 -9.74 -10.48
C ASN A 21 -8.01 -10.12 -10.18
N TRP A 22 -7.30 -9.23 -9.49
CA TRP A 22 -5.94 -9.47 -9.04
C TRP A 22 -5.91 -10.22 -7.71
N PRO A 23 -4.81 -10.95 -7.42
CA PRO A 23 -4.61 -11.58 -6.13
C PRO A 23 -4.61 -10.55 -4.99
N GLU A 24 -4.97 -10.99 -3.79
CA GLU A 24 -5.00 -10.12 -2.62
C GLU A 24 -3.59 -9.55 -2.35
N PRO A 25 -3.47 -8.22 -2.11
CA PRO A 25 -2.17 -7.61 -1.86
C PRO A 25 -1.56 -8.14 -0.56
N GLU A 26 -0.32 -8.59 -0.63
CA GLU A 26 0.43 -9.08 0.52
C GLU A 26 1.20 -7.92 1.17
N TYR A 27 1.09 -7.76 2.50
CA TYR A 27 1.74 -6.67 3.23
C TYR A 27 2.73 -7.20 4.26
N VAL A 28 4.01 -7.10 3.95
CA VAL A 28 5.11 -7.50 4.83
C VAL A 28 5.67 -6.26 5.50
N VAL A 29 5.68 -6.21 6.83
CA VAL A 29 6.32 -5.13 7.58
C VAL A 29 7.65 -5.64 8.13
N GLN A 30 8.72 -4.88 7.93
CA GLN A 30 10.06 -5.17 8.42
C GLN A 30 10.49 -4.07 9.39
N LYS A 31 10.82 -4.47 10.61
CA LYS A 31 11.41 -3.59 11.63
C LYS A 31 12.94 -3.56 11.46
N HIS A 32 13.48 -2.37 11.25
CA HIS A 32 14.91 -2.08 11.16
C HIS A 32 15.34 -1.25 12.40
N GLY A 33 15.82 -1.91 13.45
CA GLY A 33 16.28 -1.24 14.67
C GLY A 33 15.15 -0.77 15.59
N GLU A 34 15.43 0.16 16.50
CA GLU A 34 14.49 0.54 17.58
C GLU A 34 13.26 1.30 17.06
N GLU A 35 13.40 2.14 16.03
CA GLU A 35 12.35 3.06 15.58
C GLU A 35 12.24 3.21 14.06
N ARG A 36 12.66 2.20 13.28
CA ARG A 36 12.45 2.24 11.82
C ARG A 36 11.68 1.02 11.37
N PHE A 37 10.64 1.28 10.60
CA PHE A 37 9.79 0.27 10.01
C PHE A 37 9.67 0.54 8.53
N THR A 38 9.83 -0.50 7.74
CA THR A 38 9.53 -0.46 6.31
C THR A 38 8.42 -1.46 6.03
N ALA A 39 7.61 -1.19 5.02
CA ALA A 39 6.62 -2.14 4.56
C ALA A 39 6.83 -2.43 3.09
N ILE A 40 6.51 -3.65 2.70
CA ILE A 40 6.55 -4.12 1.34
C ILE A 40 5.16 -4.61 1.02
N THR A 41 4.54 -4.01 0.03
CA THR A 41 3.25 -4.44 -0.51
C THR A 41 3.49 -5.15 -1.83
N THR A 42 3.13 -6.43 -1.92
CA THR A 42 3.23 -7.22 -3.15
C THR A 42 1.87 -7.31 -3.82
N ILE A 43 1.77 -6.90 -5.08
CA ILE A 43 0.53 -6.78 -5.84
C ILE A 43 0.80 -7.29 -7.26
N GLU A 44 0.09 -8.31 -7.71
CA GLU A 44 0.28 -8.89 -9.06
C GLU A 44 1.77 -9.25 -9.35
N GLY A 45 2.52 -9.67 -8.32
CA GLY A 45 3.95 -9.97 -8.44
C GLY A 45 4.88 -8.74 -8.45
N LYS A 46 4.35 -7.52 -8.35
CA LYS A 46 5.14 -6.30 -8.15
C LYS A 46 5.27 -5.97 -6.67
N ASN A 47 6.50 -5.71 -6.22
CA ASN A 47 6.78 -5.35 -4.83
C ASN A 47 6.97 -3.84 -4.69
N PHE A 48 6.19 -3.20 -3.83
CA PHE A 48 6.26 -1.78 -3.52
C PHE A 48 6.78 -1.59 -2.11
N ARG A 49 7.97 -1.02 -1.98
CA ARG A 49 8.61 -0.78 -0.68
C ARG A 49 8.33 0.65 -0.21
N SER A 50 7.84 0.79 1.01
CA SER A 50 7.73 2.10 1.67
C SER A 50 9.07 2.64 2.10
N SER A 51 9.11 3.95 2.26
CA SER A 51 10.16 4.61 3.04
C SER A 51 10.17 4.12 4.50
N GLU A 52 11.30 4.35 5.18
CA GLU A 52 11.44 4.13 6.61
C GLU A 52 10.49 5.06 7.38
N ARG A 53 9.64 4.48 8.22
CA ARG A 53 8.70 5.19 9.10
C ARG A 53 8.96 4.85 10.56
N ALA A 54 8.54 5.74 11.46
CA ALA A 54 8.62 5.50 12.90
C ALA A 54 7.61 4.45 13.38
N SER A 55 6.58 4.15 12.57
CA SER A 55 5.53 3.19 12.89
C SER A 55 5.26 2.18 11.76
N GLU A 56 4.94 0.95 12.14
CA GLU A 56 4.50 -0.12 11.23
C GLU A 56 3.28 0.27 10.40
N GLN A 57 2.32 0.97 11.02
CA GLN A 57 1.09 1.39 10.35
C GLN A 57 1.38 2.42 9.25
N GLU A 58 2.21 3.42 9.54
CA GLU A 58 2.61 4.43 8.56
C GLU A 58 3.39 3.80 7.40
N ALA A 59 4.31 2.86 7.70
CA ALA A 59 5.05 2.15 6.67
C ALA A 59 4.10 1.38 5.75
N ARG A 60 3.17 0.61 6.32
CA ARG A 60 2.20 -0.18 5.55
C ARG A 60 1.27 0.70 4.72
N GLU A 61 0.86 1.83 5.28
CA GLU A 61 0.03 2.79 4.56
C GLU A 61 0.77 3.41 3.38
N ASP A 62 2.01 3.83 3.57
CA ASP A 62 2.85 4.40 2.52
C ASP A 62 3.11 3.40 1.38
N ALA A 63 3.43 2.14 1.69
CA ALA A 63 3.58 1.10 0.68
C ALA A 63 2.28 0.83 -0.08
N ALA A 64 1.12 0.84 0.61
CA ALA A 64 -0.18 0.67 -0.02
C ALA A 64 -0.53 1.86 -0.93
N MET A 65 -0.22 3.08 -0.50
CA MET A 65 -0.42 4.31 -1.28
C MET A 65 0.44 4.29 -2.54
N GLN A 66 1.72 3.93 -2.44
CA GLN A 66 2.61 3.79 -3.59
C GLN A 66 2.10 2.76 -4.60
N GLY A 67 1.69 1.58 -4.12
CA GLY A 67 1.09 0.57 -4.98
C GLY A 67 -0.17 1.09 -5.66
N PHE A 68 -1.08 1.73 -4.90
CA PHE A 68 -2.32 2.27 -5.45
C PHE A 68 -2.06 3.36 -6.48
N SER A 69 -1.19 4.33 -6.15
CA SER A 69 -0.78 5.40 -7.05
C SER A 69 -0.22 4.84 -8.35
N HIS A 70 0.71 3.88 -8.28
CA HIS A 70 1.30 3.26 -9.45
C HIS A 70 0.26 2.61 -10.38
N PHE A 71 -0.78 1.98 -9.84
CA PHE A 71 -1.85 1.37 -10.64
C PHE A 71 -2.89 2.39 -11.14
N THR A 72 -3.13 3.47 -10.39
CA THR A 72 -4.05 4.54 -10.80
C THR A 72 -3.43 5.58 -11.72
N GLU A 73 -2.13 5.84 -11.63
CA GLU A 73 -1.41 6.74 -12.55
C GLU A 73 -1.26 6.12 -13.95
N GLN A 74 -1.40 4.79 -14.06
CA GLN A 74 -1.49 4.08 -15.34
C GLN A 74 -2.86 4.18 -16.03
N THR A 75 -3.87 4.82 -15.43
CA THR A 75 -5.02 5.27 -16.22
C THR A 75 -4.67 6.61 -16.87
N PRO A 76 -4.39 6.68 -18.19
CA PRO A 76 -4.26 7.98 -18.84
C PRO A 76 -5.56 8.75 -18.62
N PRO A 77 -5.52 10.07 -18.37
CA PRO A 77 -6.71 10.89 -18.48
C PRO A 77 -7.23 10.74 -19.90
N THR A 78 -8.39 10.12 -20.06
CA THR A 78 -9.10 10.11 -21.33
C THR A 78 -9.46 11.56 -21.66
N THR A 79 -8.87 12.03 -22.76
CA THR A 79 -9.21 13.15 -23.64
C THR A 79 -10.42 14.00 -23.29
#